data_AF-A0A399PRD5-F1
#
_entry.id   AF-A0A399PRD5-F1
#
_cell.length_a   1.000
_cell.length_b   1.000
_cell.length_c   1.000
_cell.angle_alpha   90.00
_cell.angle_beta   90.00
_cell.angle_gamma   90.00
#
_symmetry.space_group_name_H-M   'P 1'
#
loop_
_entity.id
_entity.type
_entity.pdbx_description
1 polymer ?
#
loop_
_entity_poly.entity_id
_entity_poly.type
_entity_poly.pdbx_seq_one_letter_code
_entity_poly.pdbx_strand_id
1 'polypeptide(L)'
;MKKFCCVVLALLPLTAFAYPIDVQKNLNGLKIDYESFDTDKDIGSIRVANYGEVDAVCKVVFSNGPEAPRTRNIEVPAGKHTNATAKFSREIIKLRVELSCNPK
;
A
#
# COMPACT_ATOMS: atom_id res chain seq x y z
N MET A 1 -32.46 9.46 -32.61
CA MET A 1 -30.99 9.34 -32.72
C MET A 1 -30.27 9.65 -31.38
N LYS A 2 -30.74 9.12 -30.24
CA LYS A 2 -30.13 9.39 -28.90
C LYS A 2 -29.65 8.13 -28.14
N LYS A 3 -29.99 6.93 -28.63
CA LYS A 3 -29.69 5.65 -27.96
C LYS A 3 -28.33 5.03 -28.32
N PHE A 4 -27.72 5.45 -29.43
CA PHE A 4 -26.40 4.95 -29.87
C PHE A 4 -25.21 5.59 -29.14
N CYS A 5 -25.40 6.74 -28.49
CA CYS A 5 -24.32 7.45 -27.81
C CYS A 5 -23.81 6.68 -26.58
N CYS A 6 -24.69 5.99 -25.85
CA CYS A 6 -24.30 5.26 -24.63
C CYS A 6 -23.48 3.99 -24.91
N VAL A 7 -23.65 3.37 -26.09
CA VAL A 7 -22.93 2.15 -26.47
C VAL A 7 -21.44 2.45 -26.72
N VAL A 8 -21.12 3.65 -27.22
CA VAL A 8 -19.73 4.07 -27.50
C VAL A 8 -18.95 4.33 -26.21
N LEU A 9 -19.58 4.88 -25.18
CA LEU A 9 -18.95 5.11 -23.88
C LEU A 9 -18.58 3.81 -23.14
N ALA A 10 -19.31 2.72 -23.37
CA ALA A 10 -18.99 1.41 -22.78
C ALA A 10 -17.76 0.73 -23.42
N LEU A 11 -17.31 1.21 -24.57
CA LEU A 11 -16.16 0.67 -25.31
C LEU A 11 -14.86 1.45 -25.05
N LEU A 12 -14.92 2.55 -24.29
CA LEU A 12 -13.71 3.29 -23.90
C LEU A 12 -12.97 2.48 -22.83
N PRO A 13 -11.72 2.05 -23.07
CA PRO A 13 -10.93 1.40 -22.04
C PRO A 13 -10.68 2.42 -20.92
N LEU A 14 -11.20 2.13 -19.73
CA LEU A 14 -10.87 2.84 -18.50
C LEU A 14 -9.45 2.44 -18.09
N THR A 15 -8.45 3.07 -18.70
CA THR A 15 -7.05 2.84 -18.32
C THR A 15 -6.78 3.55 -16.98
N ALA A 16 -6.90 2.81 -15.88
CA ALA A 16 -6.39 3.25 -14.58
C ALA A 16 -4.88 2.96 -14.54
N PHE A 17 -4.06 4.01 -14.61
CA PHE A 17 -2.61 3.90 -14.49
C PHE A 17 -2.20 3.95 -13.01
N ALA A 18 -2.21 2.80 -12.35
CA ALA A 18 -1.58 2.64 -11.04
C ALA A 18 -0.07 2.43 -11.22
N TYR A 19 0.73 3.05 -10.36
CA TYR A 19 2.17 2.77 -10.36
C TYR A 19 2.44 1.36 -9.80
N PRO A 20 3.47 0.65 -10.28
CA PRO A 20 3.82 -0.66 -9.76
C PRO A 20 4.27 -0.56 -8.30
N ILE A 21 3.76 -1.48 -7.46
CA ILE A 21 4.11 -1.59 -6.04
C ILE A 21 4.79 -2.94 -5.80
N ASP A 22 5.90 -2.89 -5.07
CA ASP A 22 6.72 -4.05 -4.72
C ASP A 22 6.87 -4.09 -3.19
N VAL A 23 6.38 -5.15 -2.56
CA VAL A 23 6.38 -5.29 -1.11
C VAL A 23 7.27 -6.44 -0.68
N GLN A 24 8.32 -6.11 0.07
CA GLN A 24 9.17 -7.08 0.73
C GLN A 24 8.73 -7.22 2.19
N LYS A 25 8.59 -8.46 2.66
CA LYS A 25 8.05 -8.74 3.99
C LYS A 25 9.01 -9.56 4.84
N ASN A 26 9.18 -9.14 6.09
CA ASN A 26 9.81 -9.91 7.15
C ASN A 26 8.88 -9.93 8.38
N LEU A 27 8.13 -11.02 8.55
CA LEU A 27 7.03 -11.09 9.50
C LEU A 27 7.34 -11.91 10.75
N ASN A 28 8.55 -12.47 10.87
CA ASN A 28 8.98 -13.27 12.03
C ASN A 28 7.97 -14.36 12.47
N GLY A 29 7.30 -15.01 11.51
CA GLY A 29 6.30 -16.06 11.77
C GLY A 29 4.93 -15.55 12.24
N LEU A 30 4.73 -14.24 12.35
CA LEU A 30 3.43 -13.65 12.69
C LEU A 30 2.41 -13.86 11.56
N LYS A 31 1.15 -14.00 11.94
CA LYS A 31 -0.01 -14.07 11.02
C LYS A 31 -0.41 -12.67 10.55
N ILE A 32 0.52 -11.96 9.92
CA ILE A 32 0.28 -10.64 9.33
C ILE A 32 -0.03 -10.78 7.84
N ASP A 33 -1.04 -10.05 7.38
CA ASP A 33 -1.29 -9.82 5.97
C ASP A 33 -1.19 -8.33 5.64
N TYR A 34 -1.07 -8.01 4.36
CA TYR A 34 -1.00 -6.64 3.91
C TYR A 34 -1.66 -6.42 2.56
N GLU A 35 -2.10 -5.19 2.35
CA GLU A 35 -2.62 -4.71 1.08
C GLU A 35 -2.02 -3.34 0.80
N SER A 36 -1.30 -3.22 -0.31
CA SER A 36 -0.77 -1.93 -0.78
C SER A 36 -1.60 -1.38 -1.91
N PHE A 37 -1.82 -0.07 -1.92
CA PHE A 37 -2.67 0.59 -2.91
C PHE A 37 -2.16 2.00 -3.21
N ASP A 38 -2.40 2.46 -4.44
CA ASP A 38 -2.09 3.81 -4.89
C ASP A 38 -3.20 4.77 -4.47
N THR A 39 -2.91 5.63 -3.50
CA THR A 39 -3.87 6.64 -3.03
C THR A 39 -3.85 7.89 -3.88
N ASP A 40 -2.64 8.30 -4.28
CA ASP A 40 -2.40 9.41 -5.21
C ASP A 40 -1.03 9.17 -5.86
N LYS A 41 -0.71 9.93 -6.92
CA LYS A 41 0.54 9.80 -7.68
C LYS A 41 1.78 9.98 -6.81
N ASP A 42 1.72 10.74 -5.72
CA ASP A 42 2.83 11.00 -4.80
C ASP A 42 2.64 10.40 -3.40
N ILE A 43 1.61 9.55 -3.19
CA ILE A 43 1.30 8.94 -1.89
C ILE A 43 1.31 7.42 -2.01
N GLY A 44 2.22 6.78 -1.28
CA GLY A 44 2.24 5.34 -1.06
C GLY A 44 1.44 4.95 0.18
N SER A 45 0.61 3.91 0.06
CA SER A 45 -0.23 3.42 1.15
C SER A 45 -0.14 1.90 1.31
N ILE A 46 -0.23 1.46 2.55
CA ILE A 46 -0.35 0.05 2.91
C ILE A 46 -1.29 -0.11 4.10
N ARG A 47 -2.21 -1.08 4.00
CA ARG A 47 -2.99 -1.61 5.11
C ARG A 47 -2.29 -2.86 5.62
N VAL A 48 -2.06 -2.94 6.93
CA VAL A 48 -1.44 -4.10 7.58
C VAL A 48 -2.48 -4.69 8.53
N ALA A 49 -2.79 -5.97 8.37
CA ALA A 49 -3.77 -6.70 9.15
C ALA A 49 -3.09 -7.78 9.99
N ASN A 50 -3.44 -7.87 11.28
CA ASN A 50 -2.94 -8.87 12.19
C ASN A 50 -4.02 -9.91 12.48
N TYR A 51 -3.86 -11.12 11.94
CA TYR A 51 -4.71 -12.28 12.17
C TYR A 51 -4.16 -13.21 13.29
N GLY A 52 -3.14 -12.76 14.00
CA GLY A 52 -2.58 -13.44 15.16
C GLY A 52 -3.34 -13.14 16.45
N GLU A 53 -2.89 -13.80 17.51
CA GLU A 53 -3.42 -13.65 18.87
C GLU A 53 -2.62 -12.67 19.73
N VAL A 54 -1.47 -12.22 19.22
CA VAL A 54 -0.58 -11.27 19.90
C VAL A 54 -0.50 -9.96 19.12
N ASP A 55 -0.38 -8.85 19.85
CA ASP A 55 -0.12 -7.54 19.25
C ASP A 55 1.23 -7.53 18.52
N ALA A 56 1.31 -6.76 17.45
CA ALA A 56 2.51 -6.62 16.66
C ALA A 56 2.93 -5.15 16.53
N VAL A 57 4.23 -4.91 16.51
CA VAL A 57 4.83 -3.63 16.12
C VAL A 57 5.46 -3.80 14.75
N CYS A 58 4.98 -3.02 13.78
CA CYS A 58 5.42 -3.09 12.40
C CYS A 58 6.15 -1.80 12.00
N LYS A 59 7.33 -1.97 11.40
CA LYS A 59 8.09 -0.93 10.71
C LYS A 59 7.81 -1.05 9.22
N VAL A 60 7.34 0.05 8.63
CA VAL A 60 7.03 0.18 7.20
C VAL A 60 7.98 1.21 6.61
N VAL A 61 8.81 0.82 5.66
CA VAL A 61 9.73 1.72 4.95
C VAL A 61 9.27 1.87 3.50
N PHE A 62 8.86 3.08 3.12
CA PHE A 62 8.45 3.42 1.76
C PHE A 62 9.61 4.07 1.01
N SER A 63 9.90 3.63 -0.20
CA SER A 63 10.96 4.16 -1.05
C SER A 63 10.47 4.48 -2.47
N ASN A 64 10.68 5.72 -2.90
CA ASN A 64 10.40 6.19 -4.28
C ASN A 64 11.71 6.55 -5.00
N GLY A 65 12.29 5.60 -5.75
CA GLY A 65 13.48 5.84 -6.56
C GLY A 65 14.65 6.49 -5.77
N PRO A 66 15.21 7.62 -6.23
CA PRO A 66 16.31 8.31 -5.56
C PRO A 66 15.87 9.20 -4.37
N GLU A 67 14.57 9.33 -4.09
CA GLU A 67 14.11 10.07 -2.90
C GLU A 67 14.49 9.33 -1.61
N ALA A 68 14.74 10.10 -0.55
CA ALA A 68 15.02 9.54 0.77
C ALA A 68 13.82 8.69 1.26
N PRO A 69 14.05 7.45 1.74
CA PRO A 69 12.98 6.59 2.25
C PRO A 69 12.23 7.21 3.43
N ARG A 70 10.93 6.90 3.52
CA ARG A 70 10.04 7.34 4.61
C ARG A 70 9.68 6.14 5.47
N THR A 71 9.97 6.23 6.76
CA THR A 71 9.64 5.16 7.71
C THR A 71 8.40 5.52 8.52
N ARG A 72 7.50 4.55 8.70
CA ARG A 72 6.37 4.60 9.62
C ARG A 72 6.44 3.41 10.57
N ASN A 73 6.36 3.66 11.86
CA ASN A 73 6.15 2.61 12.85
C ASN A 73 4.67 2.62 13.22
N ILE A 74 4.03 1.47 13.13
CA ILE A 74 2.62 1.29 13.47
C ILE A 74 2.50 0.12 14.44
N GLU A 75 1.57 0.23 15.38
CA GLU A 75 1.12 -0.89 16.19
C GLU A 75 -0.11 -1.51 15.52
N VAL A 76 -0.11 -2.83 15.40
CA VAL A 76 -1.23 -3.57 14.81
C VAL A 76 -1.72 -4.57 15.87
N PRO A 77 -2.75 -4.19 16.65
CA PRO A 77 -3.28 -5.07 17.68
C PRO A 77 -3.81 -6.40 17.10
N ALA A 78 -3.82 -7.45 17.91
CA ALA A 78 -4.35 -8.75 17.53
C ALA A 78 -5.80 -8.64 16.99
N GLY A 79 -6.06 -9.31 15.87
CA GLY A 79 -7.36 -9.29 15.19
C GLY A 79 -7.75 -7.96 14.53
N LYS A 80 -6.85 -6.95 14.50
CA LYS A 80 -7.11 -5.62 13.94
C LYS A 80 -6.22 -5.33 12.74
N HIS A 81 -6.51 -4.22 12.07
CA HIS A 81 -5.67 -3.69 11.00
C HIS A 81 -5.35 -2.22 11.24
N THR A 82 -4.28 -1.73 10.61
CA THR A 82 -3.86 -0.34 10.67
C THR A 82 -3.23 0.07 9.34
N ASN A 83 -3.45 1.33 8.95
CA ASN A 83 -2.92 1.87 7.71
C ASN A 83 -1.66 2.70 7.97
N ALA A 84 -0.69 2.61 7.07
CA ALA A 84 0.45 3.49 7.01
C ALA A 84 0.53 4.15 5.64
N THR A 85 0.89 5.43 5.62
CA THR A 85 1.07 6.19 4.38
C THR A 85 2.34 7.04 4.42
N ALA A 86 2.88 7.30 3.23
CA ALA A 86 4.00 8.21 3.03
C ALA A 86 3.73 9.07 1.80
N LYS A 87 3.84 10.39 1.98
CA LYS A 87 3.84 11.36 0.89
C LYS A 87 5.28 11.66 0.47
N PHE A 88 5.51 11.64 -0.82
CA PHE A 88 6.77 11.95 -1.47
C PHE A 88 6.74 13.36 -2.07
N SER A 89 7.91 13.87 -2.44
CA SER A 89 8.02 15.17 -3.10
C SER A 89 7.81 15.09 -4.61
N ARG A 90 7.98 13.90 -5.19
CA ARG A 90 7.79 13.62 -6.62
C ARG A 90 6.75 12.52 -6.81
N GLU A 91 6.22 12.44 -8.02
CA GLU A 91 5.37 11.33 -8.43
C GLU A 91 6.13 9.99 -8.30
N ILE A 92 5.40 8.96 -7.91
CA ILE A 92 5.88 7.60 -7.69
C ILE A 92 5.93 6.88 -9.03
N ILE A 93 7.13 6.49 -9.44
CA ILE A 93 7.33 5.68 -10.65
C ILE A 93 7.24 4.18 -10.33
N LYS A 94 7.83 3.79 -9.19
CA LYS A 94 7.72 2.44 -8.61
C LYS A 94 7.83 2.56 -7.10
N LEU A 95 6.80 2.13 -6.39
CA LEU A 95 6.80 2.10 -4.93
C LEU A 95 7.46 0.82 -4.44
N ARG A 96 8.50 0.94 -3.60
CA ARG A 96 9.02 -0.19 -2.82
C ARG A 96 8.64 -0.02 -1.38
N VAL A 97 8.07 -1.06 -0.78
CA VAL A 97 7.70 -1.08 0.65
C VAL A 97 8.40 -2.24 1.33
N GLU A 98 9.15 -1.95 2.39
CA GLU A 98 9.68 -2.97 3.29
C GLU A 98 8.79 -3.01 4.54
N LEU A 99 8.12 -4.13 4.77
CA LEU A 99 7.29 -4.38 5.93
C LEU A 99 8.01 -5.35 6.86
N SER A 100 8.39 -4.89 8.04
CA SER A 100 8.99 -5.71 9.09
C SER A 100 8.12 -5.68 10.34
N CYS A 101 7.67 -6.82 10.83
CA CYS A 101 6.81 -6.90 12.02
C CYS A 101 7.42 -7.81 13.10
N ASN A 102 7.34 -7.39 14.35
CA ASN A 102 7.75 -8.16 15.52
C ASN A 102 6.58 -8.27 16.52
N PRO A 103 6.51 -9.35 17.30
CA PRO A 103 5.64 -9.39 18.47
C PRO A 103 5.93 -8.19 19.38
N LYS A 104 4.88 -7.60 19.95
CA LYS A 104 4.99 -6.49 20.89
C LYS A 104 5.46 -6.96 22.27
#